data_AF-A0A2J7Q233-F1
#
_entry.id   AF-A0A2J7Q233-F1
#
_cell.length_a   1.000
_cell.length_b   1.000
_cell.length_c   1.000
_cell.angle_alpha   90.00
_cell.angle_beta   90.00
_cell.angle_gamma   90.00
#
_symmetry.space_group_name_H-M   'P 1'
#
loop_
_entity.id
_entity.type
_entity.pdbx_description
1 polymer ?
#
loop_
_entity_poly.entity_id
_entity_poly.type
_entity_poly.pdbx_seq_one_letter_code
_entity_poly.pdbx_strand_id
1 'polypeptide(L)'
;LLRDVDCIRSRCAANYMKLNADKTKVITFSRKTNYLIYEYKLLHFTITRTYSVKDLGVYLDSKLHFHDHVNFVFSQYIKMLGIIRSITFNYSTLGCMFILYFTLVRSKVEYASVVWNSITSTDANKLERIQQKFTALCFKRFFPQVGYCYDFALEQLKLHTLHKRRYHLDALFLIQVYRGSVFCPSALEIVGLRVPVLYIRDFHMFNVCSVSKNCPSARCASAANVVCRNVDVFGPKTLLMKHILY
;
A
#
# COMPACT_ATOMS: atom_id res chain seq x y z
N LEU A 1 -10.37 20.88 -18.83
CA LEU A 1 -9.18 21.12 -17.98
C LEU A 1 -9.09 22.55 -17.49
N LEU A 2 -8.83 23.58 -18.31
CA LEU A 2 -8.78 24.97 -17.81
C LEU A 2 -10.11 25.42 -17.19
N ARG A 3 -11.23 25.12 -17.87
CA ARG A 3 -12.58 25.33 -17.36
C ARG A 3 -12.84 24.65 -16.01
N ASP A 4 -12.21 23.50 -15.76
CA ASP A 4 -12.39 22.75 -14.52
C ASP A 4 -11.65 23.43 -13.37
N VAL A 5 -10.45 23.95 -13.63
CA VAL A 5 -9.68 24.76 -12.66
C VAL A 5 -10.46 26.03 -12.30
N ASP A 6 -11.04 26.70 -13.28
CA ASP A 6 -11.90 27.87 -13.04
C ASP A 6 -13.17 27.54 -12.28
N CYS A 7 -13.79 26.40 -12.58
CA CYS A 7 -14.95 25.90 -11.85
C CYS A 7 -14.60 25.65 -10.37
N ILE A 8 -13.51 24.94 -10.08
CA ILE A 8 -13.05 24.69 -8.70
C ILE A 8 -12.82 26.02 -7.98
N ARG A 9 -12.15 26.98 -8.62
CA ARG A 9 -11.93 28.32 -8.08
C ARG A 9 -13.26 29.00 -7.73
N SER A 10 -14.21 29.01 -8.66
CA SER A 10 -15.52 29.66 -8.43
C SER A 10 -16.28 29.02 -7.27
N ARG A 11 -16.23 27.68 -7.14
CA ARG A 11 -16.85 26.95 -6.02
C ARG A 11 -16.16 27.27 -4.70
N CYS A 12 -14.83 27.32 -4.66
CA CYS A 12 -14.11 27.73 -3.45
C CYS A 12 -14.49 29.16 -3.04
N ALA A 13 -14.53 30.10 -3.98
CA ALA A 13 -14.92 31.48 -3.72
C ALA A 13 -16.37 31.59 -3.21
N ALA A 14 -17.32 30.86 -3.82
CA ALA A 14 -18.70 30.81 -3.38
C ALA A 14 -18.87 30.23 -1.97
N ASN A 15 -17.93 29.39 -1.53
CA ASN A 15 -17.88 28.83 -0.18
C ASN A 15 -16.93 29.61 0.76
N TYR A 16 -16.54 30.84 0.40
CA TYR A 16 -15.65 31.70 1.20
C TYR A 16 -14.27 31.06 1.52
N MET A 17 -13.79 30.16 0.66
CA MET A 17 -12.48 29.51 0.78
C MET A 17 -11.47 30.10 -0.20
N LYS A 18 -10.26 30.39 0.30
CA LYS A 18 -9.13 30.84 -0.52
C LYS A 18 -8.20 29.68 -0.84
N LEU A 19 -7.93 29.47 -2.13
CA LEU A 19 -6.94 28.49 -2.59
C LEU A 19 -5.52 28.98 -2.31
N ASN A 20 -4.66 28.09 -1.83
CA ASN A 20 -3.24 28.38 -1.60
C ASN A 20 -2.45 28.04 -2.88
N ALA A 21 -1.95 29.07 -3.57
CA ALA A 21 -1.20 28.91 -4.82
C ALA A 21 0.09 28.10 -4.63
N ASP A 22 0.78 28.25 -3.50
CA ASP A 22 2.04 27.55 -3.22
C ASP A 22 1.84 26.04 -3.02
N LYS A 23 0.72 25.65 -2.40
CA LYS A 23 0.34 24.24 -2.21
C LYS A 23 -0.31 23.62 -3.45
N THR A 24 -0.83 24.43 -4.36
CA THR A 24 -1.46 23.96 -5.59
C THR A 24 -0.39 23.62 -6.60
N LYS A 25 -0.35 22.38 -7.08
CA LYS A 25 0.64 21.89 -8.05
C LYS A 25 -0.04 21.17 -9.20
N VAL A 26 0.60 21.19 -10.37
CA VAL A 26 0.18 20.43 -11.55
C VAL A 26 1.10 19.24 -11.73
N ILE A 27 0.52 18.06 -11.86
CA ILE A 27 1.23 16.84 -12.25
C ILE A 27 0.50 16.19 -13.42
N THR A 28 1.24 15.59 -14.35
CA THR A 28 0.66 14.76 -15.41
C THR A 28 1.14 13.34 -15.21
N PHE A 29 0.19 12.41 -15.08
CA PHE A 29 0.50 10.98 -14.99
C PHE A 29 0.59 10.39 -16.39
N SER A 30 1.79 10.04 -16.84
CA SER A 30 2.04 9.43 -18.14
C SER A 30 3.37 8.68 -18.15
N ARG A 31 3.38 7.54 -18.81
CA ARG A 31 4.62 6.80 -19.13
C ARG A 31 5.20 7.19 -20.50
N LYS A 32 4.49 8.00 -21.29
CA LYS A 32 4.97 8.50 -22.57
C LYS A 32 6.08 9.52 -22.34
N THR A 33 7.10 9.49 -23.19
CA THR A 33 8.19 10.49 -23.19
C THR A 33 7.69 11.85 -23.67
N ASN A 34 6.81 11.83 -24.68
CA ASN A 34 6.20 13.04 -25.25
C ASN A 34 4.77 13.18 -24.75
N TYR A 35 4.48 14.26 -24.02
CA TYR A 35 3.14 14.65 -23.61
C TYR A 35 3.02 16.17 -23.62
N LEU A 36 1.80 16.66 -23.73
CA LEU A 36 1.52 18.09 -23.80
C LEU A 36 1.81 18.75 -22.44
N ILE A 37 2.69 19.74 -22.45
CA ILE A 37 2.96 20.61 -21.31
C ILE A 37 2.11 21.86 -21.48
N TYR A 38 1.22 22.10 -20.52
CA TYR A 38 0.36 23.26 -20.51
C TYR A 38 0.58 24.04 -19.21
N GLU A 39 0.68 25.37 -19.32
CA GLU A 39 0.80 26.26 -18.18
C GLU A 39 -0.57 26.64 -17.64
N TYR A 40 -0.88 26.14 -16.44
CA TYR A 40 -2.13 26.48 -15.76
C TYR A 40 -1.93 27.71 -14.90
N LYS A 41 -2.86 28.66 -14.98
CA LYS A 41 -2.88 29.87 -14.15
C LYS A 41 -4.05 29.82 -13.18
N LEU A 42 -3.79 30.20 -11.94
CA LEU A 42 -4.79 30.41 -10.90
C LEU A 42 -4.75 31.88 -10.51
N LEU A 43 -5.78 32.65 -10.90
CA LEU A 43 -5.77 34.12 -10.80
C LEU A 43 -4.56 34.71 -11.57
N HIS A 44 -3.64 35.37 -10.87
CA HIS A 44 -2.41 35.92 -11.43
C HIS A 44 -1.19 35.02 -11.21
N PHE A 45 -1.35 33.85 -10.59
CA PHE A 45 -0.25 32.93 -10.26
C PHE A 45 -0.19 31.77 -11.24
N THR A 46 0.99 31.50 -11.80
CA THR A 46 1.23 30.28 -12.57
C THR A 46 1.41 29.11 -11.60
N ILE A 47 0.61 28.05 -11.78
CA ILE A 47 0.66 26.87 -10.93
C ILE A 47 1.94 26.09 -11.24
N THR A 48 2.76 25.85 -10.21
CA THR A 48 4.02 25.11 -10.40
C THR A 48 3.75 23.67 -10.84
N ARG A 49 4.47 23.24 -11.88
CA ARG A 49 4.47 21.85 -12.32
C ARG A 49 5.45 21.02 -11.50
N THR A 50 5.05 19.82 -11.11
CA THR A 50 5.87 18.88 -10.34
C THR A 50 5.83 17.48 -10.94
N TYR A 51 6.93 16.74 -10.77
CA TYR A 51 7.04 15.35 -11.25
C TYR A 51 6.81 14.31 -10.16
N SER A 52 6.69 14.74 -8.91
CA SER A 52 6.34 13.94 -7.76
C SER A 52 5.49 14.77 -6.82
N VAL A 53 4.41 14.19 -6.31
CA VAL A 53 3.52 14.83 -5.34
C VAL A 53 3.26 13.88 -4.19
N LYS A 54 3.20 14.41 -2.96
CA LYS A 54 2.78 13.65 -1.80
C LYS A 54 1.29 13.86 -1.59
N ASP A 55 0.51 12.79 -1.68
CA ASP A 55 -0.92 12.81 -1.42
C ASP A 55 -1.30 11.76 -0.37
N LEU A 56 -2.04 12.19 0.66
CA LEU A 56 -2.42 11.38 1.83
C LEU A 56 -1.28 10.53 2.44
N GLY A 57 -0.03 10.98 2.34
CA GLY A 57 1.14 10.25 2.87
C GLY A 57 1.86 9.34 1.87
N VAL A 58 1.34 9.18 0.65
CA VAL A 58 1.95 8.40 -0.43
C VAL A 58 2.62 9.35 -1.43
N TYR A 59 3.82 9.01 -1.89
CA TYR A 59 4.48 9.76 -2.96
C TYR A 59 4.09 9.16 -4.31
N LEU A 60 3.53 10.00 -5.18
CA LEU A 60 3.09 9.67 -6.52
C LEU A 60 4.01 10.37 -7.51
N ASP A 61 4.82 9.60 -8.23
CA ASP A 61 5.60 10.16 -9.33
C ASP A 61 4.75 10.26 -10.62
N SER A 62 5.22 11.05 -11.57
CA SER A 62 4.55 11.26 -12.86
C SER A 62 4.39 9.99 -13.72
N LYS A 63 5.15 8.92 -13.44
CA LYS A 63 5.10 7.64 -14.15
C LYS A 63 4.31 6.56 -13.40
N LEU A 64 3.83 6.89 -12.20
CA LEU A 64 3.31 5.97 -11.18
C LEU A 64 4.28 4.83 -10.82
N HIS A 65 5.58 5.12 -10.79
CA HIS A 65 6.53 4.33 -10.01
C HIS A 65 6.53 4.81 -8.56
N PHE A 66 6.74 3.87 -7.64
CA PHE A 66 6.70 4.12 -6.20
C PHE A 66 8.08 4.00 -5.54
N HIS A 67 9.15 4.12 -6.33
CA HIS A 67 10.52 4.01 -5.81
C HIS A 67 10.82 5.09 -4.76
N ASP A 68 10.43 6.34 -5.02
CA ASP A 68 10.58 7.44 -4.08
C ASP A 68 9.80 7.19 -2.79
N HIS A 69 8.57 6.66 -2.91
CA HIS A 69 7.76 6.28 -1.76
C HIS A 69 8.45 5.19 -0.93
N VAL A 70 8.94 4.13 -1.57
CA VAL A 70 9.66 3.03 -0.91
C VAL A 70 10.94 3.53 -0.23
N ASN A 71 11.70 4.40 -0.87
CA ASN A 71 12.90 5.01 -0.31
C ASN A 71 12.59 5.84 0.94
N PHE A 72 11.52 6.63 0.87
CA PHE A 72 11.04 7.42 1.99
C PHE A 72 10.61 6.52 3.16
N VAL A 73 9.74 5.54 2.91
CA VAL A 73 9.26 4.57 3.91
C VAL A 73 10.43 3.83 4.56
N PHE A 74 11.34 3.28 3.75
CA PHE A 74 12.53 2.60 4.26
C PHE A 74 13.37 3.50 5.16
N SER A 75 13.73 4.69 4.69
CA SER A 75 14.60 5.61 5.44
C SER A 75 13.95 6.06 6.76
N GLN A 76 12.64 6.29 6.76
CA GLN A 76 11.90 6.69 7.94
C GLN A 76 11.81 5.56 8.97
N TYR A 77 11.44 4.35 8.55
CA TYR A 77 11.16 3.27 9.50
C TYR A 77 12.41 2.49 9.95
N ILE A 78 13.51 2.56 9.21
CA ILE A 78 14.82 2.11 9.71
C ILE A 78 15.28 3.01 10.87
N LYS A 79 15.09 4.33 10.77
CA LYS A 79 15.36 5.27 11.88
C LYS A 79 14.45 4.97 13.07
N MET A 80 13.16 4.73 12.83
CA MET A 80 12.22 4.35 13.89
C MET A 80 12.64 3.05 14.61
N LEU A 81 13.13 2.04 13.87
CA LEU A 81 13.69 0.84 14.50
C LEU A 81 14.94 1.12 15.34
N GLY A 82 15.76 2.10 14.95
CA GLY A 82 16.88 2.58 15.76
C GLY A 82 16.41 3.21 17.09
N ILE A 83 15.35 4.02 17.04
CA ILE A 83 14.72 4.61 18.23
C ILE A 83 14.14 3.50 19.13
N ILE A 84 13.38 2.57 18.55
CA ILE A 84 12.84 1.41 19.29
C ILE A 84 13.99 0.67 19.97
N ARG A 85 15.07 0.34 19.24
CA ARG A 85 16.26 -0.31 19.80
C ARG A 85 16.83 0.47 20.99
N SER A 86 16.96 1.78 20.89
CA SER A 86 17.53 2.61 21.95
C SER A 86 16.66 2.60 23.21
N ILE A 87 15.36 2.90 23.07
CA ILE A 87 14.43 3.01 24.20
C ILE A 87 14.25 1.66 24.92
N THR A 88 14.30 0.56 24.17
CA THR A 88 14.07 -0.79 24.69
C THR A 88 15.35 -1.48 25.18
N PHE A 89 16.49 -0.79 25.22
CA PHE A 89 17.79 -1.39 25.51
C PHE A 89 17.87 -2.03 26.90
N ASN A 90 17.40 -1.35 27.94
CA ASN A 90 17.52 -1.83 29.33
C ASN A 90 16.35 -2.70 29.81
N TYR A 91 15.12 -2.41 29.35
CA TYR A 91 13.91 -3.03 29.89
C TYR A 91 12.88 -3.32 28.79
N SER A 92 13.06 -4.40 28.06
CA SER A 92 12.03 -4.87 27.13
C SER A 92 11.82 -6.37 27.19
N THR A 93 10.55 -6.76 27.23
CA THR A 93 10.13 -8.12 26.91
C THR A 93 9.96 -8.25 25.40
N LEU A 94 9.98 -9.49 24.90
CA LEU A 94 9.70 -9.75 23.49
C LEU A 94 8.32 -9.20 23.07
N GLY A 95 7.30 -9.34 23.94
CA GLY A 95 5.97 -8.79 23.69
C GLY A 95 5.96 -7.27 23.50
N CYS A 96 6.70 -6.52 24.33
CA CYS A 96 6.86 -5.07 24.18
C CYS A 96 7.46 -4.70 22.81
N MET A 97 8.48 -5.44 22.37
CA MET A 97 9.10 -5.23 21.06
C MET A 97 8.11 -5.42 19.91
N PHE A 98 7.26 -6.44 19.98
CA PHE A 98 6.20 -6.66 18.99
C PHE A 98 5.18 -5.53 18.98
N ILE A 99 4.72 -5.07 20.14
CA ILE A 99 3.76 -3.96 20.23
C ILE A 99 4.34 -2.71 19.55
N LEU A 100 5.57 -2.34 19.89
CA LEU A 100 6.24 -1.18 19.31
C LEU A 100 6.44 -1.33 17.80
N TYR A 101 6.88 -2.50 17.35
CA TYR A 101 7.08 -2.75 15.92
C TYR A 101 5.76 -2.71 15.14
N PHE A 102 4.72 -3.39 15.62
CA PHE A 102 3.45 -3.43 14.91
C PHE A 102 2.77 -2.07 14.85
N THR A 103 2.83 -1.30 15.95
CA THR A 103 2.16 0.00 16.05
C THR A 103 2.92 1.11 15.33
N LEU A 104 4.25 1.19 15.47
CA LEU A 104 5.05 2.32 14.97
C LEU A 104 5.68 2.08 13.60
N VAL A 105 5.93 0.82 13.24
CA VAL A 105 6.64 0.47 12.00
C VAL A 105 5.70 -0.24 11.03
N ARG A 106 5.20 -1.44 11.37
CA ARG A 106 4.46 -2.28 10.43
C ARG A 106 3.18 -1.61 9.93
N SER A 107 2.39 -1.02 10.83
CA SER A 107 1.16 -0.30 10.48
C SER A 107 1.38 0.80 9.43
N LYS A 108 2.55 1.44 9.47
CA LYS A 108 2.91 2.53 8.56
C LYS A 108 3.53 2.04 7.26
N VAL A 109 4.32 0.97 7.32
CA VAL A 109 4.86 0.29 6.13
C VAL A 109 3.75 -0.36 5.30
N GLU A 110 2.62 -0.70 5.91
CA GLU A 110 1.46 -1.31 5.24
C GLU A 110 0.39 -0.29 4.83
N TYR A 111 0.50 0.96 5.31
CA TYR A 111 -0.48 1.99 5.03
C TYR A 111 -0.61 2.25 3.53
N ALA A 112 -1.84 2.24 3.01
CA ALA A 112 -2.17 2.45 1.60
C ALA A 112 -1.45 1.51 0.61
N SER A 113 -1.02 0.32 1.04
CA SER A 113 -0.28 -0.62 0.18
C SER A 113 -1.02 -1.01 -1.09
N VAL A 114 -2.35 -1.06 -1.04
CA VAL A 114 -3.21 -1.30 -2.22
C VAL A 114 -2.86 -0.36 -3.38
N VAL A 115 -2.50 0.89 -3.08
CA VAL A 115 -2.16 1.89 -4.10
C VAL A 115 -0.72 1.69 -4.60
N TRP A 116 0.24 1.70 -3.68
CA TRP A 116 1.66 1.80 -4.05
C TRP A 116 2.37 0.46 -4.23
N ASN A 117 1.81 -0.69 -3.85
CA ASN A 117 2.44 -2.02 -3.94
C ASN A 117 2.56 -2.55 -5.39
N SER A 118 2.62 -1.65 -6.36
CA SER A 118 2.96 -1.89 -7.77
C SER A 118 4.48 -1.73 -7.97
N ILE A 119 5.26 -2.27 -7.02
CA ILE A 119 6.71 -2.07 -6.89
C ILE A 119 7.51 -3.19 -7.54
N THR A 120 8.79 -2.95 -7.79
CA THR A 120 9.74 -3.96 -8.25
C THR A 120 10.11 -4.94 -7.14
N SER A 121 10.69 -6.09 -7.50
CA SER A 121 11.23 -7.04 -6.53
C SER A 121 12.35 -6.43 -5.67
N THR A 122 13.16 -5.53 -6.25
CA THR A 122 14.22 -4.82 -5.52
C THR A 122 13.64 -3.91 -4.44
N ASP A 123 12.60 -3.15 -4.77
CA ASP A 123 11.87 -2.31 -3.81
C ASP A 123 11.15 -3.13 -2.75
N ALA A 124 10.53 -4.25 -3.13
CA ALA A 124 9.89 -5.18 -2.20
C ALA A 124 10.90 -5.76 -1.20
N ASN A 125 12.08 -6.19 -1.67
CA ASN A 125 13.17 -6.68 -0.83
C ASN A 125 13.72 -5.57 0.09
N LYS A 126 13.76 -4.32 -0.39
CA LYS A 126 14.15 -3.17 0.43
C LYS A 126 13.20 -2.96 1.60
N LEU A 127 11.89 -3.10 1.39
CA LEU A 127 10.91 -3.07 2.49
C LEU A 127 11.08 -4.27 3.44
N GLU A 128 11.31 -5.48 2.91
CA GLU A 128 11.52 -6.68 3.74
C GLU A 128 12.71 -6.54 4.69
N ARG A 129 13.78 -5.83 4.28
CA ARG A 129 14.92 -5.52 5.14
C ARG A 129 14.55 -4.78 6.43
N ILE A 130 13.44 -4.04 6.45
CA ILE A 130 12.92 -3.41 7.67
C ILE A 130 12.52 -4.50 8.69
N GLN A 131 11.76 -5.49 8.23
CA GLN A 131 11.37 -6.63 9.07
C GLN A 131 12.58 -7.48 9.46
N GLN A 132 13.51 -7.74 8.53
CA GLN A 132 14.76 -8.46 8.83
C GLN A 132 15.58 -7.80 9.95
N LYS A 133 15.70 -6.47 9.95
CA LYS A 133 16.39 -5.76 11.03
C LYS A 133 15.65 -5.88 12.36
N PHE A 134 14.33 -5.85 12.35
CA PHE A 134 13.53 -6.06 13.55
C PHE A 134 13.69 -7.48 14.11
N THR A 135 13.60 -8.51 13.26
CA THR A 135 13.77 -9.91 13.68
C THR A 135 15.19 -10.16 14.17
N ALA A 136 16.22 -9.64 13.49
CA ALA A 136 17.60 -9.72 13.92
C ALA A 136 17.83 -9.06 15.29
N LEU A 137 17.19 -7.91 15.54
CA LEU A 137 17.24 -7.25 16.84
C LEU A 137 16.61 -8.11 17.95
N CYS A 138 15.48 -8.77 17.67
CA CYS A 138 14.83 -9.67 18.61
C CYS A 138 15.71 -10.90 18.90
N PHE A 139 16.26 -11.53 17.86
CA PHE A 139 17.15 -12.68 17.99
C PHE A 139 18.39 -12.36 18.82
N LYS A 140 19.04 -11.24 18.53
CA LYS A 140 20.23 -10.81 19.28
C LYS A 140 19.95 -10.62 20.78
N ARG A 141 18.73 -10.22 21.16
CA ARG A 141 18.38 -9.90 22.56
C ARG A 141 17.79 -11.08 23.32
N PHE A 142 16.93 -11.85 22.69
CA PHE A 142 16.12 -12.87 23.37
C PHE A 142 16.54 -14.30 23.01
N PHE A 143 17.33 -14.50 21.96
CA PHE A 143 17.80 -15.80 21.48
C PHE A 143 19.31 -15.79 21.16
N PRO A 144 20.19 -15.34 22.08
CA PRO A 144 21.61 -15.11 21.77
C PRO A 144 22.38 -16.37 21.38
N GLN A 145 21.90 -17.55 21.79
CA GLN A 145 22.53 -18.84 21.49
C GLN A 145 22.08 -19.45 20.15
N VAL A 146 21.10 -18.83 19.47
CA VAL A 146 20.54 -19.34 18.22
C VAL A 146 21.05 -18.52 17.05
N GLY A 147 21.60 -19.19 16.04
CA GLY A 147 22.06 -18.53 14.81
C GLY A 147 20.91 -17.78 14.12
N TYR A 148 21.19 -16.58 13.60
CA TYR A 148 20.19 -15.80 12.88
C TYR A 148 20.06 -16.27 11.43
N CYS A 149 18.94 -16.90 11.11
CA CYS A 149 18.45 -17.13 9.76
C CYS A 149 17.06 -16.48 9.63
N TYR A 150 16.79 -15.78 8.53
CA TYR A 150 15.57 -14.99 8.43
C TYR A 150 14.29 -15.84 8.42
N ASP A 151 14.28 -16.93 7.65
CA ASP A 151 13.11 -17.79 7.55
C ASP A 151 12.80 -18.49 8.89
N PHE A 152 13.84 -19.02 9.53
CA PHE A 152 13.73 -19.55 10.90
C PHE A 152 13.26 -18.49 11.90
N ALA A 153 13.74 -17.26 11.77
CA ALA A 153 13.33 -16.17 12.63
C ALA A 153 11.84 -15.81 12.49
N LEU A 154 11.31 -15.88 11.27
CA LEU A 154 9.87 -15.69 11.03
C LEU A 154 9.04 -16.79 11.69
N GLU A 155 9.48 -18.05 11.60
CA GLU A 155 8.81 -19.19 12.24
C GLU A 155 8.78 -19.06 13.76
N GLN A 156 9.95 -18.83 14.38
CA GLN A 156 10.06 -18.69 15.83
C GLN A 156 9.26 -17.49 16.36
N LEU A 157 9.25 -16.38 15.63
CA LEU A 157 8.52 -15.16 16.00
C LEU A 157 7.05 -15.18 15.54
N LYS A 158 6.60 -16.23 14.85
CA LYS A 158 5.25 -16.35 14.27
C LYS A 158 4.87 -15.14 13.41
N LEU A 159 5.81 -14.69 12.58
CA LEU A 159 5.65 -13.57 11.66
C LEU A 159 5.49 -14.06 10.22
N HIS A 160 4.68 -13.33 9.44
CA HIS A 160 4.67 -13.48 7.98
C HIS A 160 5.57 -12.42 7.34
N THR A 161 6.09 -12.71 6.16
CA THR A 161 6.81 -11.73 5.35
C THR A 161 5.94 -10.49 5.06
N LEU A 162 6.56 -9.32 4.97
CA LEU A 162 5.84 -8.10 4.60
C LEU A 162 5.25 -8.23 3.20
N HIS A 163 5.92 -8.94 2.29
CA HIS A 163 5.35 -9.30 0.99
C HIS A 163 4.00 -10.03 1.13
N LYS A 164 3.95 -11.12 1.89
CA LYS A 164 2.72 -11.89 2.10
C LYS A 164 1.63 -11.02 2.74
N ARG A 165 1.99 -10.17 3.69
CA ARG A 165 1.04 -9.25 4.34
C ARG A 165 0.43 -8.25 3.37
N ARG A 166 1.23 -7.60 2.51
CA ARG A 166 0.71 -6.68 1.49
C ARG A 166 -0.20 -7.38 0.48
N TYR A 167 0.15 -8.59 0.08
CA TYR A 167 -0.70 -9.43 -0.78
C TYR A 167 -2.07 -9.69 -0.14
N HIS A 168 -2.12 -10.01 1.15
CA HIS A 168 -3.39 -10.18 1.87
C HIS A 168 -4.18 -8.88 2.04
N LEU A 169 -3.51 -7.73 2.14
CA LEU A 169 -4.19 -6.42 2.13
C LEU A 169 -4.83 -6.11 0.77
N ASP A 170 -4.17 -6.48 -0.32
CA ASP A 170 -4.72 -6.37 -1.67
C ASP A 170 -6.00 -7.23 -1.80
N ALA A 171 -5.97 -8.48 -1.32
CA ALA A 171 -7.14 -9.36 -1.28
C ALA A 171 -8.27 -8.78 -0.43
N LEU A 172 -7.94 -8.36 0.80
CA LEU A 172 -8.91 -7.83 1.76
C LEU A 172 -9.62 -6.59 1.20
N PHE A 173 -8.89 -5.69 0.56
CA PHE A 173 -9.45 -4.50 -0.06
C PHE A 173 -10.53 -4.85 -1.09
N LEU A 174 -10.24 -5.74 -2.04
CA LEU A 174 -11.22 -6.11 -3.07
C LEU A 174 -12.45 -6.79 -2.46
N ILE A 175 -12.24 -7.70 -1.51
CA ILE A 175 -13.32 -8.37 -0.79
C ILE A 175 -14.22 -7.34 -0.08
N GLN A 176 -13.63 -6.34 0.57
CA GLN A 176 -14.38 -5.27 1.24
C GLN A 176 -15.15 -4.39 0.26
N VAL A 177 -14.61 -4.14 -0.94
CA VAL A 177 -15.33 -3.44 -2.01
C VAL A 177 -16.56 -4.24 -2.44
N TYR A 178 -16.42 -5.53 -2.70
CA TYR A 178 -17.52 -6.41 -3.11
C TYR A 178 -18.59 -6.61 -2.02
N ARG A 179 -18.21 -6.50 -0.76
CA ARG A 179 -19.13 -6.51 0.40
C ARG A 179 -19.79 -5.15 0.67
N GLY A 180 -19.43 -4.10 -0.07
CA GLY A 180 -19.93 -2.75 0.17
C GLY A 180 -19.38 -2.07 1.43
N SER A 181 -18.35 -2.63 2.08
CA SER A 181 -17.68 -2.00 3.23
C SER A 181 -16.73 -0.88 2.81
N VAL A 182 -16.25 -0.91 1.57
CA VAL A 182 -15.40 0.13 0.98
C VAL A 182 -16.05 0.60 -0.32
N PHE A 183 -16.30 1.91 -0.42
CA PHE A 183 -16.88 2.50 -1.62
C PHE A 183 -15.79 2.75 -2.68
N CYS A 184 -15.73 1.90 -3.70
CA CYS A 184 -14.84 2.07 -4.85
C CYS A 184 -15.51 1.52 -6.14
N PRO A 185 -16.41 2.29 -6.77
CA PRO A 185 -17.18 1.83 -7.94
C PRO A 185 -16.27 1.45 -9.11
N SER A 186 -15.21 2.21 -9.38
CA SER A 186 -14.25 1.91 -10.44
C SER A 186 -13.57 0.55 -10.27
N ALA A 187 -13.36 0.09 -9.03
CA ALA A 187 -12.79 -1.24 -8.80
C ALA A 187 -13.77 -2.36 -9.17
N LEU A 188 -15.09 -2.17 -8.93
CA LEU A 188 -16.14 -3.11 -9.33
C LEU A 188 -16.30 -3.17 -10.85
N GLU A 189 -16.21 -2.02 -11.52
CA GLU A 189 -16.28 -1.94 -12.99
C GLU A 189 -15.10 -2.64 -13.66
N ILE A 190 -13.88 -2.48 -13.11
CA ILE A 190 -12.66 -3.04 -13.70
C ILE A 190 -12.51 -4.53 -13.39
N VAL A 191 -12.79 -4.94 -12.15
CA VAL A 191 -12.62 -6.31 -11.69
C VAL A 191 -14.00 -6.93 -11.61
N GLY A 192 -14.43 -7.64 -12.65
CA GLY A 192 -15.69 -8.37 -12.66
C GLY A 192 -15.61 -9.76 -12.00
N LEU A 193 -16.76 -10.25 -11.53
CA LEU A 193 -16.92 -11.64 -11.14
C LEU A 193 -16.84 -12.54 -12.37
N ARG A 194 -16.15 -13.66 -12.23
CA ARG A 194 -16.17 -14.73 -13.20
C ARG A 194 -17.28 -15.68 -12.80
N VAL A 195 -18.13 -16.09 -13.75
CA VAL A 195 -19.11 -17.16 -13.56
C VAL A 195 -18.63 -18.39 -14.33
N PRO A 196 -18.46 -19.56 -13.69
CA PRO A 196 -18.05 -20.76 -14.39
C PRO A 196 -19.16 -21.24 -15.30
N VAL A 197 -18.82 -21.56 -16.55
CA VAL A 197 -19.77 -22.20 -17.49
C VAL A 197 -19.91 -23.70 -17.19
N LEU A 198 -18.90 -24.29 -16.53
CA LEU A 198 -18.83 -25.70 -16.18
C LEU A 198 -18.37 -25.85 -14.72
N TYR A 199 -18.81 -26.92 -14.07
CA TYR A 199 -18.43 -27.22 -12.68
C TYR A 199 -16.97 -27.68 -12.62
N ILE A 200 -16.05 -26.74 -12.41
CA ILE A 200 -14.61 -26.99 -12.28
C ILE A 200 -14.22 -26.85 -10.81
N ARG A 201 -13.45 -27.81 -10.29
CA ARG A 201 -13.02 -27.83 -8.88
C ARG A 201 -12.10 -26.68 -8.49
N ASP A 202 -11.34 -26.14 -9.44
CA ASP A 202 -10.50 -24.95 -9.24
C ASP A 202 -11.04 -23.81 -10.10
N PHE A 203 -11.72 -22.86 -9.45
CA PHE A 203 -12.34 -21.73 -10.11
C PHE A 203 -11.87 -20.41 -9.50
N HIS A 204 -11.37 -19.52 -10.36
CA HIS A 204 -11.06 -18.15 -9.99
C HIS A 204 -12.33 -17.30 -9.97
N MET A 205 -12.71 -16.79 -8.79
CA MET A 205 -13.90 -15.98 -8.56
C MET A 205 -13.89 -14.63 -9.30
N PHE A 206 -12.72 -14.01 -9.46
CA PHE A 206 -12.53 -12.71 -10.08
C PHE A 206 -11.75 -12.81 -11.39
N ASN A 207 -12.13 -12.00 -12.37
CA ASN A 207 -11.34 -11.81 -13.59
C ASN A 207 -10.06 -11.03 -13.29
N VAL A 208 -8.92 -11.52 -13.78
CA VAL A 208 -7.62 -10.85 -13.63
C VAL A 208 -7.21 -10.28 -14.98
N CYS A 209 -6.97 -8.96 -15.02
CA CYS A 209 -6.44 -8.31 -16.22
C CYS A 209 -5.03 -8.84 -16.54
N SER A 210 -4.87 -9.46 -17.71
CA SER A 210 -3.61 -10.10 -18.14
C SER A 210 -2.55 -9.10 -18.63
N VAL A 211 -2.98 -7.93 -19.11
CA VAL A 211 -2.13 -6.92 -19.77
C VAL A 211 -1.28 -6.14 -18.76
N SER A 212 -1.77 -5.93 -17.53
CA SER A 212 -1.07 -5.13 -16.52
C SER A 212 -1.09 -5.79 -15.14
N LYS A 213 -0.36 -6.91 -15.02
CA LYS A 213 -0.31 -7.74 -13.80
C LYS A 213 0.03 -6.98 -12.51
N ASN A 214 0.77 -5.88 -12.62
CA ASN A 214 1.20 -5.08 -11.47
C ASN A 214 0.25 -3.94 -11.12
N CYS A 215 -0.80 -3.66 -11.90
CA CYS A 215 -1.75 -2.62 -11.52
C CYS A 215 -2.55 -3.01 -10.27
N PRO A 216 -3.02 -2.05 -9.46
CA PRO A 216 -3.75 -2.34 -8.23
C PRO A 216 -4.92 -3.31 -8.41
N SER A 217 -5.77 -3.12 -9.43
CA SER A 217 -6.92 -3.99 -9.70
C SER A 217 -6.51 -5.44 -10.01
N ALA A 218 -5.52 -5.64 -10.88
CA ALA A 218 -5.04 -6.98 -11.23
C ALA A 218 -4.40 -7.70 -10.03
N ARG A 219 -3.59 -6.96 -9.24
CA ARG A 219 -2.98 -7.50 -8.01
C ARG A 219 -4.05 -7.89 -6.99
N CYS A 220 -5.02 -7.01 -6.73
CA CYS A 220 -6.11 -7.27 -5.80
C CYS A 220 -6.99 -8.45 -6.25
N ALA A 221 -7.33 -8.54 -7.54
CA ALA A 221 -8.08 -9.65 -8.10
C ALA A 221 -7.33 -10.99 -7.97
N SER A 222 -6.05 -10.99 -8.32
CA SER A 222 -5.18 -12.17 -8.18
C SER A 222 -5.08 -12.60 -6.71
N ALA A 223 -4.88 -11.65 -5.80
CA ALA A 223 -4.80 -11.92 -4.37
C ALA A 223 -6.10 -12.44 -3.78
N ALA A 224 -7.23 -11.83 -4.15
CA ALA A 224 -8.54 -12.28 -3.71
C ALA A 224 -8.84 -13.69 -4.21
N ASN A 225 -8.51 -14.03 -5.46
CA ASN A 225 -8.71 -15.37 -6.01
C ASN A 225 -8.02 -16.47 -5.21
N VAL A 226 -6.84 -16.20 -4.63
CA VAL A 226 -6.15 -17.16 -3.76
C VAL A 226 -6.84 -17.27 -2.40
N VAL A 227 -7.22 -16.14 -1.79
CA VAL A 227 -7.88 -16.11 -0.48
C VAL A 227 -9.28 -16.73 -0.52
N CYS A 228 -10.05 -16.50 -1.59
CA CYS A 228 -11.41 -16.99 -1.75
C CYS A 228 -11.51 -18.51 -1.88
N ARG A 229 -10.41 -19.23 -2.15
CA ARG A 229 -10.43 -20.70 -2.21
C ARG A 229 -10.74 -21.34 -0.86
N ASN A 230 -10.32 -20.68 0.23
CA ASN A 230 -10.39 -21.22 1.58
C ASN A 230 -11.38 -20.46 2.46
N VAL A 231 -11.93 -19.34 1.98
CA VAL A 231 -12.75 -18.42 2.77
C VAL A 231 -13.99 -18.04 1.98
N ASP A 232 -15.17 -18.24 2.58
CA ASP A 232 -16.42 -17.74 2.02
C ASP A 232 -16.47 -16.20 2.15
N VAL A 233 -16.31 -15.56 1.00
CA VAL A 233 -16.26 -14.11 0.84
C VAL A 233 -17.64 -13.46 0.85
N PHE A 234 -18.72 -14.20 0.63
CA PHE A 234 -20.09 -13.63 0.68
C PHE A 234 -20.84 -13.98 1.98
N GLY A 235 -20.22 -14.77 2.86
CA GLY A 235 -20.76 -15.07 4.18
C GLY A 235 -20.93 -13.84 5.09
N PRO A 236 -21.86 -13.92 6.08
CA PRO A 236 -22.33 -12.76 6.86
C PRO A 236 -21.31 -12.18 7.86
N LYS A 237 -20.19 -12.87 8.12
CA LYS A 237 -19.18 -12.44 9.12
C LYS A 237 -18.23 -11.40 8.53
N THR A 238 -17.94 -10.33 9.26
CA THR A 238 -16.93 -9.33 8.89
C THR A 238 -15.55 -9.98 8.69
N LEU A 239 -15.00 -9.86 7.48
CA LEU A 239 -13.67 -10.36 7.17
C LEU A 239 -12.62 -9.36 7.67
N LEU A 240 -11.75 -9.83 8.56
CA LEU A 240 -10.61 -9.08 9.06
C LEU A 240 -9.33 -9.72 8.54
N MET A 241 -8.23 -8.97 8.55
CA MET A 241 -6.92 -9.51 8.13
C MET A 241 -6.54 -10.77 8.91
N LYS A 242 -6.93 -10.85 10.19
CA LYS A 242 -6.74 -12.05 11.03
C LYS A 242 -7.54 -13.27 10.57
N HIS A 243 -8.51 -13.15 9.67
CA HIS A 243 -9.23 -14.29 9.08
C HIS A 243 -8.59 -14.77 7.78
N ILE A 244 -7.68 -13.96 7.20
CA ILE A 244 -7.01 -14.23 5.91
C ILE A 244 -5.59 -14.79 6.13
N LEU A 245 -4.98 -14.50 7.29
CA LEU A 245 -3.59 -14.87 7.60
C LEU A 245 -3.42 -16.28 8.18
N TYR A 246 -4.50 -17.02 8.47
CA TYR A 246 -4.45 -18.41 8.94
C TYR A 246 -4.62 -19.39 7.79
#